data_AF-A0AAV5K7K3-F1
#
_entry.id   AF-A0AAV5K7K3-F1
#
_cell.length_a   1.000
_cell.length_b   1.000
_cell.length_c   1.000
_cell.angle_alpha   90.00
_cell.angle_beta   90.00
_cell.angle_gamma   90.00
#
_symmetry.space_group_name_H-M   'P 1'
#
loop_
_entity.id
_entity.type
_entity.pdbx_description
1 polymer ?
#
loop_
_entity_poly.entity_id
_entity_poly.type
_entity_poly.pdbx_seq_one_letter_code
_entity_poly.pdbx_strand_id
1 'polypeptide(L)'
;MAYDAKFLRVPNIHWLGTFPSDSEKYNLPQRCLLPLTAEDKRKTEAMLLRCYLHREVPSWRSELELMLQRGVKFEIEALSVHSLSFLSEVYLPSKIQGGIFI
;
A
#
# COMPACT_ATOMS: atom_id res chain seq x y z
N MET A 1 14.16 -12.99 21.81
CA MET A 1 12.87 -12.27 21.80
C MET A 1 12.00 -12.79 20.66
N ALA A 2 11.21 -13.82 20.94
CA ALA A 2 10.22 -14.42 20.03
C ALA A 2 9.02 -14.99 20.81
N TYR A 3 9.22 -15.31 22.09
CA TYR A 3 8.19 -15.76 23.02
C TYR A 3 7.02 -14.76 23.16
N ASP A 4 7.31 -13.46 23.29
CA ASP A 4 6.27 -12.43 23.48
C ASP A 4 5.55 -12.01 22.19
N ALA A 5 5.94 -12.55 21.02
CA ALA A 5 5.36 -12.17 19.73
C ALA A 5 3.84 -12.39 19.67
N LYS A 6 3.31 -13.34 20.45
CA LYS A 6 1.86 -13.60 20.56
C LYS A 6 1.10 -12.44 21.22
N PHE A 7 1.75 -11.69 22.11
CA PHE A 7 1.15 -10.60 22.88
C PHE A 7 1.40 -9.22 22.26
N LEU A 8 2.38 -9.10 21.36
CA LEU A 8 2.76 -7.85 20.72
C LEU A 8 2.06 -7.63 19.36
N ARG A 9 1.32 -8.62 18.84
CA ARG A 9 0.60 -8.50 17.57
C ARG A 9 -0.79 -7.91 17.78
N VAL A 10 -1.21 -7.07 16.83
CA VAL A 10 -2.59 -6.57 16.74
C VAL A 10 -3.23 -7.21 15.51
N PRO A 11 -3.85 -8.40 15.62
CA PRO A 11 -4.33 -9.15 14.45
C PRO A 11 -5.50 -8.47 13.73
N ASN A 12 -6.21 -7.57 14.40
CA ASN A 12 -7.35 -6.83 13.85
C ASN A 12 -6.94 -5.47 13.24
N ILE A 13 -5.63 -5.24 13.06
CA ILE A 13 -5.16 -4.02 12.38
C ILE A 13 -5.46 -4.14 10.89
N HIS A 14 -5.95 -3.05 10.31
CA HIS A 14 -6.25 -2.98 8.88
C HIS A 14 -5.34 -1.95 8.23
N TRP A 15 -4.84 -2.27 7.05
CA TRP A 15 -4.05 -1.36 6.24
C TRP A 15 -4.97 -0.54 5.33
N LEU A 16 -5.07 0.76 5.63
CA LEU A 16 -5.89 1.70 4.85
C LEU A 16 -5.23 2.12 3.52
N GLY A 17 -3.96 1.78 3.31
CA GLY A 17 -3.15 2.23 2.17
C GLY A 17 -1.99 3.14 2.58
N THR A 18 -1.40 3.90 1.65
CA THR A 18 -1.73 4.05 0.22
C THR A 18 -1.41 2.81 -0.60
N PHE A 19 -2.36 2.35 -1.41
CA PHE A 19 -2.16 1.19 -2.26
C PHE A 19 -1.51 1.58 -3.59
N PRO A 20 -0.66 0.72 -4.19
CA PRO A 20 -0.22 0.87 -5.58
C PRO A 20 -1.37 1.17 -6.55
N SER A 21 -2.53 0.52 -6.39
CA SER A 21 -3.74 0.79 -7.18
C SER A 21 -4.25 2.23 -7.07
N ASP A 22 -4.05 2.90 -5.93
CA ASP A 22 -4.56 4.24 -5.66
C ASP A 22 -3.94 5.29 -6.60
N SER A 23 -2.74 5.02 -7.15
CA SER A 23 -2.10 5.90 -8.14
C SER A 23 -2.96 6.16 -9.38
N GLU A 24 -3.65 5.13 -9.88
CA GLU A 24 -4.58 5.26 -11.02
C GLU A 24 -5.93 5.79 -10.55
N LYS A 25 -6.45 5.29 -9.41
CA LYS A 25 -7.75 5.69 -8.88
C LYS A 25 -7.87 7.20 -8.65
N TYR A 26 -6.79 7.82 -8.16
CA TYR A 26 -6.74 9.25 -7.89
C TYR A 26 -5.98 10.05 -8.96
N ASN A 27 -5.67 9.44 -10.11
CA ASN A 27 -5.00 10.06 -11.26
C ASN A 27 -3.75 10.86 -10.85
N LEU A 28 -2.85 10.22 -10.11
CA LEU A 28 -1.64 10.89 -9.65
C LEU A 28 -0.79 11.37 -10.84
N PRO A 29 -0.33 12.63 -10.85
CA PRO A 29 0.52 13.12 -11.93
C PRO A 29 1.82 12.32 -12.07
N GLN A 30 2.27 12.10 -13.31
CA GLN A 30 3.48 11.30 -13.60
C GLN A 30 4.73 11.78 -12.84
N ARG A 31 4.83 13.10 -12.58
CA ARG A 31 5.93 13.70 -11.80
C ARG A 31 6.03 13.20 -10.35
N CYS A 32 4.94 12.64 -9.81
CA CYS A 32 4.88 12.10 -8.45
C CYS A 32 5.14 10.58 -8.42
N LEU A 33 5.23 9.95 -9.60
CA LEU A 33 5.53 8.53 -9.73
C LEU A 33 7.05 8.35 -9.85
N LEU A 34 7.60 7.63 -8.88
CA LEU A 34 9.02 7.32 -8.80
C LEU A 34 9.26 5.90 -9.33
N PRO A 35 10.23 5.68 -10.22
CA PRO A 35 10.57 4.34 -10.66
C PRO A 35 11.07 3.51 -9.48
N LEU A 36 10.71 2.23 -9.44
CA LEU A 36 11.24 1.32 -8.44
C LEU A 36 12.74 1.12 -8.62
N THR A 37 13.47 1.25 -7.52
CA THR A 37 14.88 0.91 -7.47
C THR A 37 15.07 -0.61 -7.51
N ALA A 38 16.28 -1.06 -7.81
CA ALA A 38 16.60 -2.49 -7.72
C ALA A 38 16.39 -3.05 -6.29
N GLU A 39 16.57 -2.22 -5.27
CA GLU A 39 16.33 -2.62 -3.88
C GLU A 39 14.84 -2.77 -3.58
N ASP A 40 14.01 -1.84 -4.06
CA ASP A 40 12.55 -1.93 -3.92
C ASP A 40 12.03 -3.24 -4.53
N LYS A 41 12.48 -3.56 -5.76
CA LYS A 41 12.08 -4.80 -6.46
C LYS A 41 12.46 -6.03 -5.67
N ARG A 42 13.72 -6.14 -5.22
CA ARG A 42 14.18 -7.28 -4.41
C ARG A 42 13.39 -7.41 -3.11
N LYS A 43 13.06 -6.31 -2.44
CA LYS A 43 12.25 -6.31 -1.22
C LYS A 43 10.83 -6.81 -1.49
N THR A 44 10.19 -6.31 -2.54
CA THR A 44 8.84 -6.72 -2.92
C THR A 44 8.78 -8.19 -3.33
N GLU A 45 9.73 -8.67 -4.13
CA GLU A 45 9.86 -10.09 -4.49
C GLU A 45 10.07 -10.98 -3.25
N ALA A 46 10.95 -10.58 -2.33
CA ALA A 46 11.17 -11.31 -1.09
C ALA A 46 9.93 -11.32 -0.18
N MET A 47 9.13 -10.25 -0.17
CA MET A 47 7.84 -10.22 0.53
C MET A 47 6.86 -11.20 -0.09
N LEU A 48 6.75 -11.26 -1.43
CA LEU A 48 5.84 -12.16 -2.14
C LEU A 48 6.07 -13.65 -1.84
N LEU A 49 7.27 -14.04 -1.39
CA LEU A 49 7.60 -15.41 -1.00
C LEU A 49 7.07 -15.81 0.40
N ARG A 50 6.57 -14.85 1.20
CA ARG A 50 6.14 -15.13 2.58
C ARG A 50 4.81 -15.89 2.59
N CYS A 51 4.74 -16.97 3.38
CA CYS A 51 3.60 -17.88 3.40
C CYS A 51 2.27 -17.23 3.80
N TYR A 52 2.27 -16.25 4.69
CA TYR A 52 1.06 -15.55 5.13
C TYR A 52 0.43 -14.70 4.01
N LEU A 53 1.22 -14.18 3.07
CA LEU A 53 0.70 -13.43 1.91
C LEU A 53 -0.07 -14.31 0.93
N HIS A 54 0.19 -15.62 0.92
CA HIS A 54 -0.54 -16.57 0.07
C HIS A 54 -1.84 -17.05 0.69
N ARG A 55 -1.94 -17.09 2.02
CA ARG A 55 -3.05 -17.75 2.74
C ARG A 55 -3.95 -16.79 3.51
N GLU A 56 -3.37 -15.73 4.08
CA GLU A 56 -4.06 -14.87 5.03
C GLU A 56 -4.55 -13.58 4.37
N VAL A 57 -3.76 -13.00 3.46
CA VAL A 57 -4.05 -11.68 2.86
C VAL A 57 -3.76 -11.65 1.35
N PRO A 58 -4.61 -12.29 0.52
CA PRO A 58 -4.41 -12.34 -0.93
C PRO A 58 -4.43 -10.94 -1.57
N SER A 59 -5.19 -9.99 -1.03
CA SER A 59 -5.27 -8.65 -1.60
C SER A 59 -3.95 -7.86 -1.46
N TRP A 60 -3.16 -8.08 -0.39
CA TRP A 60 -1.82 -7.49 -0.28
C TRP A 60 -0.89 -8.03 -1.37
N ARG A 61 -1.00 -9.31 -1.69
CA ARG A 61 -0.22 -9.93 -2.76
C ARG A 61 -0.54 -9.27 -4.11
N SER A 62 -1.82 -9.06 -4.42
CA SER A 62 -2.25 -8.41 -5.65
C SER A 62 -1.69 -6.98 -5.78
N GLU A 63 -1.68 -6.21 -4.69
CA GLU A 63 -1.09 -4.86 -4.69
C GLU A 63 0.43 -4.88 -4.92
N LEU A 64 1.15 -5.82 -4.30
CA LEU A 64 2.60 -5.97 -4.50
C LEU A 64 2.95 -6.43 -5.92
N GLU A 65 2.17 -7.34 -6.50
CA GLU A 65 2.30 -7.77 -7.90
C GLU A 65 2.03 -6.60 -8.86
N LEU A 66 0.99 -5.80 -8.59
CA LEU A 66 0.68 -4.59 -9.35
C LEU A 66 1.82 -3.56 -9.27
N MET A 67 2.41 -3.38 -8.09
CA MET A 67 3.56 -2.50 -7.89
C MET A 67 4.77 -2.96 -8.74
N LEU A 68 5.08 -4.27 -8.76
CA LEU A 68 6.14 -4.82 -9.60
C LEU A 68 5.83 -4.68 -11.10
N GLN A 69 4.59 -4.97 -11.50
CA GLN A 69 4.15 -4.86 -12.89
C GLN A 69 4.28 -3.42 -13.42
N ARG A 70 3.83 -2.44 -12.63
CA ARG A 70 3.91 -1.03 -13.01
C ARG A 70 5.33 -0.47 -12.90
N GLY A 71 6.13 -1.01 -11.98
CA GLY A 71 7.50 -0.58 -11.78
C GLY A 71 7.64 0.84 -11.21
N VAL A 72 6.59 1.36 -10.56
CA VAL A 72 6.59 2.68 -9.92
C VAL A 72 6.06 2.63 -8.49
N LYS A 73 6.46 3.61 -7.68
CA LYS A 73 5.93 3.93 -6.35
C LYS A 73 5.61 5.41 -6.26
N PHE A 74 4.88 5.80 -5.23
CA PHE A 74 4.62 7.21 -4.93
C PHE A 74 4.59 7.42 -3.42
N GLU A 75 4.81 8.67 -3.00
CA GLU A 75 4.75 9.07 -1.60
C GLU A 75 3.33 9.51 -1.23
N ILE A 76 2.95 9.38 0.03
CA ILE A 76 1.60 9.79 0.50
C ILE A 76 1.30 11.26 0.19
N GLU A 77 2.32 12.12 0.19
CA GLU A 77 2.24 13.54 -0.17
C GLU A 77 1.77 13.77 -1.61
N ALA A 78 1.94 12.79 -2.50
CA ALA A 78 1.44 12.85 -3.87
C ALA A 78 -0.09 12.98 -3.93
N LEU A 79 -0.81 12.48 -2.93
CA LEU A 79 -2.27 12.65 -2.84
C LEU A 79 -2.67 14.11 -2.59
N SER A 80 -1.77 14.91 -2.01
CA SER A 80 -2.02 16.32 -1.71
C SER A 80 -1.60 17.28 -2.83
N VAL A 81 -1.22 16.74 -4.01
CA VAL A 81 -0.74 17.54 -5.14
C VAL A 81 -1.79 18.51 -5.70
N HIS A 82 -3.07 18.15 -5.59
CA HIS A 82 -4.18 18.99 -6.06
C HIS A 82 -4.77 19.87 -4.96
N SER A 83 -4.72 19.43 -3.70
CA SER A 83 -5.18 20.17 -2.54
C SER A 83 -4.55 19.60 -1.28
N LEU A 84 -4.08 20.47 -0.38
CA LEU A 84 -3.51 20.06 0.91
C LEU A 84 -4.53 19.27 1.74
N SER A 85 -5.82 19.62 1.64
CA SER A 85 -6.90 18.97 2.38
C SER A 85 -7.41 17.68 1.74
N PHE A 86 -6.90 17.30 0.56
CA PHE A 86 -7.40 16.12 -0.17
C PHE A 86 -7.30 14.84 0.66
N LEU A 87 -6.21 14.67 1.41
CA LEU A 87 -6.01 13.49 2.25
C LEU A 87 -7.11 13.35 3.31
N SER A 88 -7.40 14.44 4.03
CA SER A 88 -8.36 14.45 5.14
C SER A 88 -9.82 14.53 4.70
N GLU A 89 -10.12 15.25 3.62
CA GLU A 89 -11.49 15.52 3.19
C GLU A 89 -12.01 14.51 2.17
N VAL A 90 -11.12 13.85 1.42
CA VAL A 90 -11.50 12.95 0.31
C VAL A 90 -10.94 11.54 0.50
N TYR A 91 -9.62 11.40 0.58
CA TYR A 91 -8.98 10.08 0.57
C TYR A 91 -9.35 9.26 1.82
N LEU A 92 -9.11 9.77 3.02
CA LEU A 92 -9.38 9.03 4.26
C LEU A 92 -10.89 8.72 4.43
N PRO A 93 -11.82 9.69 4.29
CA PRO A 93 -13.24 9.40 4.43
C PRO A 93 -13.73 8.37 3.40
N SER A 94 -13.31 8.46 2.13
CA SER A 94 -13.73 7.52 1.10
C SER A 94 -13.26 6.09 1.36
N LYS A 95 -12.05 5.91 1.89
CA LYS A 95 -11.50 4.58 2.22
C LYS A 95 -12.17 3.99 3.45
N ILE A 96 -12.40 4.80 4.50
CA ILE A 96 -13.03 4.34 5.74
C ILE A 96 -14.51 4.01 5.51
N GLN A 97 -15.28 4.92 4.91
CA GLN A 97 -16.72 4.71 4.67
C GLN A 97 -16.98 3.61 3.63
N GLY A 98 -16.11 3.49 2.63
CA GLY A 98 -16.18 2.43 1.64
C GLY A 98 -15.71 1.06 2.14
N GLY A 99 -15.16 0.97 3.36
CA GLY A 99 -14.56 -0.27 3.86
C GLY A 99 -13.37 -0.76 3.02
N ILE A 100 -12.68 0.15 2.33
CA ILE A 100 -11.60 -0.16 1.39
C ILE A 100 -10.28 -0.14 2.15
N PHE A 101 -10.07 -1.16 2.96
CA PHE A 101 -8.83 -1.46 3.67
C PHE A 101 -8.56 -2.96 3.56
N ILE A 102 -7.30 -3.36 3.75
CA ILE A 102 -6.90 -4.77 3.70
C ILE A 102 -6.28 -5.17 5.02
#